data_AF-A0A1J3IMQ3-F1
#
_entry.id   AF-A0A1J3IMQ3-F1
#
_cell.length_a   1.000
_cell.length_b   1.000
_cell.length_c   1.000
_cell.angle_alpha   90.00
_cell.angle_beta   90.00
_cell.angle_gamma   90.00
#
_symmetry.space_group_name_H-M   'P 1'
#
loop_
_entity.id
_entity.type
_entity.pdbx_description
1 polymer ?
#
loop_
_entity_poly.entity_id
_entity_poly.type
_entity_poly.pdbx_seq_one_letter_code
_entity_poly.pdbx_strand_id
1 'polypeptide(L)'
;LICDPFVGQLINSYTPQSCSNGAIPIGEFPNMLSRFTCQDKDPPETCRITGKFITQAAYLKVYAYSNSAQGMIDILPSLQNLTQCLALKDTLSSIVSNQCKPFRASMYRLWASMLALSIVIKVLVLLFL
;
A
#
# COMPACT_ATOMS: atom_id res chain seq x y z
N LEU A 1 26.23 6.03 -4.99
CA LEU A 1 25.29 6.56 -3.97
C LEU A 1 24.23 5.49 -3.70
N ILE A 2 23.81 5.26 -2.46
CA ILE A 2 22.66 4.38 -2.15
C ILE A 2 21.38 5.19 -2.35
N CYS A 3 20.35 4.57 -2.94
CA CYS A 3 19.04 5.17 -3.17
C CYS A 3 18.30 5.32 -1.84
N ASP A 4 17.94 6.55 -1.50
CA ASP A 4 17.03 6.88 -0.42
C ASP A 4 15.69 7.34 -1.04
N PRO A 5 14.66 6.50 -1.04
CA PRO A 5 13.37 6.83 -1.64
C PRO A 5 12.48 7.74 -0.75
N PHE A 6 12.98 8.16 0.42
CA PHE A 6 12.28 9.03 1.35
C PHE A 6 12.77 10.48 1.21
N VAL A 7 11.90 11.37 0.71
CA VAL A 7 12.28 12.77 0.47
C VAL A 7 11.91 13.63 1.67
N GLY A 8 12.86 13.79 2.60
CA GLY A 8 12.71 14.62 3.80
C GLY A 8 12.24 13.85 5.04
N GLN A 9 12.01 14.57 6.14
CA GLN A 9 11.71 13.97 7.46
C GLN A 9 10.28 13.40 7.59
N LEU A 10 9.42 13.58 6.58
CA LEU A 10 8.04 13.10 6.64
C LEU A 10 7.93 11.69 6.07
N ILE A 11 7.59 10.75 6.95
CA ILE A 11 7.29 9.32 6.69
C ILE A 11 6.25 9.12 5.56
N ASN A 12 5.43 10.15 5.27
CA ASN A 12 4.38 10.11 4.26
C ASN A 12 4.89 10.34 2.82
N SER A 13 6.17 10.67 2.63
CA SER A 13 6.74 11.04 1.32
C SER A 13 7.61 9.93 0.72
N TYR A 14 7.02 8.74 0.55
CA TYR A 14 7.65 7.70 -0.28
C TYR A 14 7.54 8.10 -1.75
N THR A 15 8.68 8.38 -2.38
CA THR A 15 8.73 8.80 -3.79
C THR A 15 9.77 7.94 -4.51
N PRO A 16 9.39 6.79 -5.09
CA PRO A 16 10.35 5.87 -5.70
C PRO A 16 11.13 6.48 -6.88
N GLN A 17 10.60 7.56 -7.49
CA GLN A 17 11.26 8.33 -8.54
C GLN A 17 12.27 9.38 -8.05
N SER A 18 12.43 9.56 -6.73
CA SER A 18 13.35 10.56 -6.18
C SER A 18 14.83 10.16 -6.22
N CYS A 19 15.12 8.89 -6.51
CA CYS A 19 16.49 8.42 -6.57
C CYS A 19 17.19 8.94 -7.83
N SER A 20 18.34 9.58 -7.62
CA SER A 20 19.16 10.15 -8.69
C SER A 20 19.61 9.07 -9.68
N ASN A 21 19.78 9.44 -10.96
CA ASN A 21 20.20 8.51 -12.01
C ASN A 21 21.54 7.83 -11.62
N GLY A 22 21.52 6.51 -11.43
CA GLY A 22 22.68 5.72 -10.98
C GLY A 22 22.74 5.45 -9.47
N ALA A 23 21.71 5.80 -8.70
CA ALA A 23 21.58 5.38 -7.32
C ALA A 23 21.28 3.87 -7.22
N ILE A 24 21.98 3.20 -6.30
CA ILE A 24 21.88 1.74 -6.13
C ILE A 24 20.78 1.45 -5.11
N PRO A 25 19.74 0.66 -5.44
CA PRO A 25 18.75 0.26 -4.47
C PRO A 25 19.40 -0.58 -3.37
N ILE A 26 18.88 -0.52 -2.14
CA ILE A 26 19.52 -1.19 -1.01
C ILE A 26 19.61 -2.72 -1.24
N GLY A 27 18.62 -3.32 -1.91
CA GLY A 27 18.66 -4.74 -2.29
C GLY A 27 19.81 -5.14 -3.24
N GLU A 28 20.31 -4.21 -4.06
CA GLU A 28 21.44 -4.41 -4.98
C GLU A 28 22.80 -4.11 -4.34
N PHE A 29 22.82 -3.47 -3.17
CA PHE A 29 24.05 -3.13 -2.45
C PHE A 29 24.93 -4.35 -2.12
N PRO A 30 24.38 -5.49 -1.65
CA PRO A 30 25.17 -6.71 -1.44
C PRO A 30 25.87 -7.21 -2.70
N ASN A 31 25.25 -7.08 -3.89
CA ASN A 31 25.85 -7.53 -5.15
C ASN A 31 27.18 -6.80 -5.42
N MET A 32 27.27 -5.53 -5.05
CA MET A 32 28.53 -4.76 -5.16
C MET A 32 29.58 -5.23 -4.16
N LEU A 33 29.16 -5.58 -2.94
CA LEU A 33 30.04 -6.08 -1.88
C LEU A 33 30.57 -7.48 -2.16
N SER A 34 29.84 -8.30 -2.93
CA SER A 34 30.24 -9.67 -3.27
C SER A 34 31.65 -9.78 -3.85
N ARG A 35 32.09 -8.75 -4.60
CA ARG A 35 33.43 -8.68 -5.21
C ARG A 35 34.55 -8.52 -4.19
N PHE A 36 34.24 -7.99 -3.01
CA PHE A 36 35.18 -7.79 -1.91
C PHE A 36 35.04 -8.87 -0.83
N THR A 37 34.13 -9.84 -1.03
CA THR A 37 33.86 -10.93 -0.09
C THR A 37 34.81 -12.10 -0.33
N CYS A 38 35.50 -12.50 0.74
CA CYS A 38 36.25 -13.74 0.84
C CYS A 38 35.28 -14.88 1.20
N GLN A 39 35.24 -15.94 0.39
CA GLN A 39 34.41 -17.10 0.73
C GLN A 39 35.11 -17.97 1.77
N ASP A 40 34.34 -18.69 2.59
CA ASP A 40 34.87 -19.56 3.65
C ASP A 40 35.75 -20.71 3.10
N LYS A 41 35.60 -21.03 1.81
CA LYS A 41 36.41 -22.03 1.11
C LYS A 41 37.72 -21.47 0.54
N ASP A 42 37.85 -20.15 0.47
CA ASP A 42 39.03 -19.50 -0.09
C ASP A 42 40.14 -19.44 0.99
N PRO A 43 41.40 -19.76 0.65
CA PRO A 43 42.51 -19.57 1.57
C PRO A 43 42.63 -18.10 1.99
N PRO A 44 42.90 -17.79 3.27
CA PRO A 44 43.02 -16.41 3.75
C PRO A 44 44.05 -15.58 2.98
N GLU A 45 45.15 -16.21 2.57
CA GLU A 45 46.20 -15.55 1.77
C GLU A 45 45.69 -15.15 0.39
N THR A 46 44.94 -16.01 -0.30
CA THR A 46 44.35 -15.73 -1.61
C THR A 46 43.40 -14.54 -1.53
N CYS A 47 42.58 -14.47 -0.48
CA CYS A 47 41.68 -13.33 -0.26
C CYS A 47 42.44 -12.04 -0.03
N ARG A 48 43.53 -12.07 0.75
CA ARG A 48 44.37 -10.89 1.00
C ARG A 48 45.04 -10.38 -0.27
N ILE A 49 45.54 -11.27 -1.13
CA ILE A 49 46.19 -10.93 -2.40
C ILE A 49 45.18 -10.37 -3.41
N THR A 50 43.96 -10.90 -3.42
CA THR A 50 42.89 -10.46 -4.33
C THR A 50 42.11 -9.24 -3.83
N GLY A 51 42.47 -8.67 -2.69
CA GLY A 51 41.80 -7.49 -2.13
C GLY A 51 40.40 -7.78 -1.56
N LYS A 52 40.10 -9.03 -1.24
CA LYS A 52 38.85 -9.45 -0.59
C LYS A 52 39.01 -9.40 0.92
N PHE A 53 38.43 -8.38 1.55
CA PHE A 53 38.54 -8.12 2.99
C PHE A 53 37.24 -8.35 3.76
N ILE A 54 36.11 -8.52 3.08
CA ILE A 54 34.82 -8.80 3.71
C ILE A 54 34.72 -10.30 3.99
N THR A 55 34.42 -10.68 5.22
CA THR A 55 34.18 -12.09 5.57
C THR A 55 32.82 -12.54 5.02
N GLN A 56 32.70 -13.82 4.66
CA GLN A 56 31.42 -14.38 4.21
C GLN A 56 30.29 -14.17 5.23
N ALA A 57 30.58 -14.32 6.53
CA ALA A 57 29.62 -14.05 7.59
C ALA A 57 29.14 -12.59 7.62
N ALA A 58 30.03 -11.60 7.39
CA ALA A 58 29.64 -10.20 7.32
C ALA A 58 28.80 -9.91 6.07
N TYR A 59 29.19 -10.48 4.92
CA TYR A 59 28.43 -10.38 3.68
C TYR A 59 27.01 -10.93 3.84
N LEU A 60 26.84 -12.11 4.44
CA LEU A 60 25.53 -12.73 4.64
C LEU A 60 24.62 -11.88 5.53
N LYS A 61 25.16 -11.23 6.56
CA LYS A 61 24.38 -10.28 7.39
C LYS A 61 23.90 -9.10 6.56
N VAL A 62 24.80 -8.46 5.79
CA VAL A 62 24.43 -7.32 4.95
C VAL A 62 23.42 -7.73 3.89
N TYR A 63 23.59 -8.90 3.27
CA TYR A 63 22.64 -9.48 2.32
C TYR A 63 21.25 -9.66 2.92
N ALA A 64 21.16 -10.27 4.11
CA ALA A 64 19.88 -10.48 4.78
C ALA A 64 19.19 -9.16 5.16
N TYR A 65 19.92 -8.22 5.76
CA TYR A 65 19.35 -6.92 6.15
C TYR A 65 18.92 -6.10 4.94
N SER A 66 19.74 -6.06 3.89
CA SER A 66 19.46 -5.27 2.69
C SER A 66 18.24 -5.79 1.95
N ASN A 67 18.12 -7.11 1.76
CA ASN A 67 16.96 -7.71 1.11
C ASN A 67 15.69 -7.59 1.97
N SER A 68 15.81 -7.70 3.29
CA SER A 68 14.66 -7.50 4.19
C SER A 68 14.17 -6.06 4.13
N ALA A 69 15.08 -5.08 4.13
CA ALA A 69 14.75 -3.66 3.97
C ALA A 69 14.11 -3.36 2.61
N GLN A 70 14.67 -3.92 1.52
CA GLN A 70 14.09 -3.77 0.18
C GLN A 70 12.67 -4.34 0.13
N GLY A 71 12.44 -5.52 0.70
CA GLY A 71 11.10 -6.11 0.77
C GLY A 71 10.10 -5.23 1.52
N MET A 72 10.52 -4.53 2.59
CA MET A 72 9.66 -3.54 3.25
C MET A 72 9.38 -2.32 2.37
N ILE A 73 10.36 -1.85 1.62
CA ILE A 73 10.20 -0.72 0.70
C ILE A 73 9.23 -1.07 -0.44
N ASP A 74 9.31 -2.29 -0.97
CA ASP A 74 8.50 -2.75 -2.10
C ASP A 74 7.00 -2.86 -1.77
N ILE A 75 6.65 -3.09 -0.49
CA ILE A 75 5.25 -3.17 -0.05
C ILE A 75 4.61 -1.80 0.28
N LEU A 76 5.42 -0.75 0.52
CA LEU A 76 4.92 0.59 0.88
C LEU A 76 3.93 1.17 -0.13
N PRO A 77 4.16 1.16 -1.46
CA PRO A 77 3.19 1.71 -2.41
C PRO A 77 1.84 0.98 -2.37
N SER A 78 1.84 -0.34 -2.14
CA SER A 78 0.61 -1.12 -1.96
C SER A 78 -0.13 -0.67 -0.70
N LEU A 79 0.57 -0.51 0.43
CA LEU A 79 -0.03 -0.03 1.69
C LEU A 79 -0.59 1.39 1.56
N GLN A 80 0.11 2.29 0.85
CA GLN A 80 -0.38 3.64 0.56
C GLN A 80 -1.66 3.61 -0.28
N ASN A 81 -1.72 2.76 -1.30
CA ASN A 81 -2.93 2.62 -2.12
C ASN A 81 -4.11 2.04 -1.32
N LEU A 82 -3.85 1.04 -0.46
CA LEU A 82 -4.88 0.47 0.42
C LEU A 82 -5.42 1.53 1.41
N THR A 83 -4.56 2.32 2.04
CA THR A 83 -5.00 3.35 2.99
C THR A 83 -5.83 4.45 2.33
N GLN A 84 -5.47 4.87 1.11
CA GLN A 84 -6.29 5.80 0.32
C GLN A 84 -7.65 5.21 -0.05
N CYS A 85 -7.69 3.95 -0.47
CA CYS A 85 -8.92 3.24 -0.80
C CYS A 85 -9.84 3.08 0.43
N LEU A 86 -9.27 2.73 1.59
CA LEU A 86 -10.01 2.61 2.84
C LEU A 86 -10.57 3.97 3.29
N ALA A 87 -9.77 5.04 3.22
CA ALA A 87 -10.24 6.38 3.55
C ALA A 87 -11.41 6.81 2.64
N LEU A 88 -11.33 6.53 1.33
CA LEU A 88 -12.40 6.79 0.39
C LEU A 88 -13.66 5.96 0.71
N LYS A 89 -13.48 4.65 0.95
CA LYS A 89 -14.55 3.72 1.31
C LYS A 89 -15.26 4.14 2.59
N ASP A 90 -14.51 4.51 3.62
CA ASP A 90 -15.06 4.90 4.92
C ASP A 90 -15.82 6.23 4.80
N THR A 91 -15.30 7.17 4.01
CA THR A 91 -15.98 8.44 3.72
C THR A 91 -17.29 8.19 2.97
N LEU A 92 -17.28 7.39 1.90
CA LEU A 92 -18.48 7.05 1.14
C LEU A 92 -19.50 6.27 1.98
N SER A 93 -19.03 5.32 2.80
CA SER A 93 -19.86 4.56 3.74
C SER A 93 -20.55 5.47 4.76
N SER A 94 -19.81 6.43 5.31
CA SER A 94 -20.33 7.44 6.23
C SER A 94 -21.39 8.33 5.57
N ILE A 95 -21.15 8.80 4.34
CA ILE A 95 -22.11 9.61 3.57
C ILE A 95 -23.38 8.81 3.30
N VAL A 96 -23.28 7.56 2.82
CA VAL A 96 -24.44 6.72 2.53
C VAL A 96 -25.23 6.43 3.82
N SER A 97 -24.56 6.14 4.94
CA SER A 97 -25.21 5.82 6.20
C SER A 97 -25.93 7.04 6.83
N ASN A 98 -25.33 8.22 6.77
CA ASN A 98 -25.88 9.43 7.40
C ASN A 98 -26.76 10.27 6.49
N GLN A 99 -26.38 10.50 5.23
CA GLN A 99 -27.08 11.40 4.32
C GLN A 99 -28.23 10.72 3.56
N CYS A 100 -28.21 9.39 3.38
CA CYS A 100 -29.34 8.70 2.75
C CYS A 100 -30.47 8.32 3.73
N LYS A 101 -30.30 8.51 5.04
CA LYS A 101 -31.38 8.34 6.04
C LYS A 101 -32.62 9.19 5.75
N PRO A 102 -32.52 10.53 5.58
CA PRO A 102 -33.68 11.36 5.26
C PRO A 102 -34.28 11.03 3.89
N PHE A 103 -33.46 10.61 2.92
CA PHE A 103 -33.93 10.17 1.61
C PHE A 103 -34.75 8.88 1.71
N ARG A 104 -34.27 7.88 2.47
CA ARG A 104 -34.99 6.62 2.73
C ARG A 104 -36.34 6.87 3.41
N ALA A 105 -36.40 7.77 4.39
CA ALA A 105 -37.63 8.14 5.08
C ALA A 105 -38.64 8.86 4.17
N SER A 106 -38.15 9.67 3.22
CA SER A 106 -39.00 10.36 2.25
C SER A 106 -39.53 9.38 1.20
N MET A 107 -38.70 8.45 0.74
CA MET A 107 -39.10 7.39 -0.18
C MET A 107 -40.15 6.45 0.42
N TYR A 108 -40.02 6.13 1.71
CA TYR A 108 -41.00 5.31 2.42
C TYR A 108 -42.36 6.02 2.55
N ARG A 109 -42.35 7.34 2.80
CA ARG A 109 -43.57 8.16 2.83
C ARG A 109 -44.25 8.24 1.47
N LEU A 110 -43.48 8.39 0.40
CA LEU A 110 -44.00 8.35 -0.98
C LEU A 110 -44.64 7.00 -1.29
N TRP A 111 -43.98 5.90 -0.91
CA TRP A 111 -44.52 4.55 -1.06
C TRP A 111 -45.82 4.34 -0.30
N ALA A 112 -45.88 4.78 0.97
CA ALA A 112 -47.08 4.72 1.78
C ALA A 112 -48.23 5.54 1.15
N SER A 113 -47.93 6.72 0.61
CA SER A 113 -48.91 7.57 -0.08
C SER A 113 -49.43 6.91 -1.36
N MET A 114 -48.56 6.30 -2.17
CA MET A 114 -48.97 5.57 -3.38
C MET A 114 -49.87 4.39 -3.05
N LEU A 115 -49.53 3.61 -2.02
CA LEU A 115 -50.35 2.47 -1.58
C LEU A 115 -51.72 2.93 -1.07
N ALA A 116 -51.76 3.99 -0.25
CA ALA A 116 -53.01 4.57 0.23
C ALA A 116 -53.90 5.05 -0.93
N LEU A 117 -53.32 5.79 -1.89
CA LEU A 117 -54.06 6.28 -3.06
C LEU A 117 -54.63 5.13 -3.90
N SER A 118 -53.84 4.07 -4.10
CA SER A 118 -54.26 2.86 -4.82
C SER A 118 -55.48 2.20 -4.16
N ILE A 119 -55.45 2.04 -2.83
CA ILE A 119 -56.56 1.44 -2.08
C ILE A 119 -57.82 2.33 -2.16
N VAL A 120 -57.67 3.65 -1.98
CA VAL A 120 -58.79 4.60 -2.05
C VAL A 120 -59.47 4.55 -3.42
N ILE A 121 -58.70 4.56 -4.51
CA ILE A 121 -59.26 4.46 -5.86
C ILE A 121 -60.02 3.15 -6.04
N LYS A 122 -59.48 2.02 -5.57
CA LYS A 122 -60.16 0.72 -5.65
C LYS A 122 -61.48 0.70 -4.87
N VAL A 123 -61.49 1.24 -3.65
CA VAL A 123 -62.70 1.33 -2.81
C VAL A 123 -63.74 2.26 -3.42
N LEU A 124 -63.31 3.41 -3.96
CA LEU A 124 -64.20 4.35 -4.63
C LEU A 124 -64.87 3.72 -5.86
N VAL A 125 -64.08 3.00 -6.69
CA VAL A 125 -64.63 2.25 -7.83
C VAL A 125 -65.62 1.20 -7.35
N LEU A 126 -65.37 0.50 -6.25
CA LEU A 126 -66.29 -0.54 -5.75
C LEU A 126 -67.58 0.02 -5.13
N LEU A 127 -67.57 1.26 -4.65
CA LEU A 127 -68.73 1.95 -4.06
C LEU A 127 -69.61 2.65 -5.10
N PHE A 128 -69.03 3.10 -6.22
CA PHE A 128 -69.72 3.80 -7.30
C PHE A 128 -70.01 2.91 -8.52
N LEU A 129 -69.61 1.64 -8.48
CA LEU A 129 -70.02 0.58 -9.40
C LEU A 129 -71.20 -0.19 -8.80
#